data_AF-A0A947BGM5-F1
#
_entry.id   AF-A0A947BGM5-F1
#
_cell.length_a   1.000
_cell.length_b   1.000
_cell.length_c   1.000
_cell.angle_alpha   90.00
_cell.angle_beta   90.00
_cell.angle_gamma   90.00
#
_symmetry.space_group_name_H-M   'P 1'
#
loop_
_entity.id
_entity.type
_entity.pdbx_description
1 polymer ?
#
loop_
_entity_poly.entity_id
_entity_poly.type
_entity_poly.pdbx_seq_one_letter_code
_entity_poly.pdbx_strand_id
1 'polypeptide(L)'
;YPADALFTPRARSKYDVALAMYHDQALIPIKALDFDEGVNVTLGLPIIRTSPDHGTAFDIAGKGIADPGAMIAALRMAGEMAARRAARD
;
A
#
# COMPACT_ATOMS: atom_id res chain seq x y z
N TYR A 1 -7.86 20.21 -0.30
CA TYR A 1 -6.43 20.40 -0.61
C TYR A 1 -6.22 20.14 -2.09
N PRO A 2 -5.41 20.94 -2.80
CA PRO A 2 -5.05 20.64 -4.18
C PRO A 2 -4.07 19.45 -4.21
N ALA A 3 -4.30 18.49 -5.12
CA ALA A 3 -3.63 17.19 -5.08
C ALA A 3 -2.13 17.26 -5.39
N ASP A 4 -1.72 18.20 -6.24
CA ASP A 4 -0.33 18.48 -6.62
C ASP A 4 0.55 18.88 -5.43
N ALA A 5 -0.01 19.57 -4.43
CA ALA A 5 0.71 19.96 -3.21
C ALA A 5 0.65 18.89 -2.11
N LEU A 6 -0.26 17.91 -2.22
CA LEU A 6 -0.61 16.99 -1.14
C LEU A 6 0.54 16.04 -0.78
N PHE A 7 1.28 15.53 -1.76
CA PHE A 7 2.24 14.44 -1.55
C PHE A 7 3.68 14.87 -1.22
N THR A 8 3.93 16.19 -1.12
CA THR A 8 5.24 16.71 -0.72
C THR A 8 5.62 16.23 0.70
N PRO A 9 6.91 16.04 1.04
CA PRO A 9 7.31 15.61 2.38
C PRO A 9 6.76 16.51 3.50
N ARG A 10 6.73 17.84 3.29
CA ARG A 10 6.19 18.82 4.24
C ARG A 10 4.67 18.71 4.42
N ALA A 11 3.94 18.32 3.38
CA ALA A 11 2.49 18.13 3.49
C ALA A 11 2.20 16.79 4.19
N ARG A 12 2.87 15.71 3.81
CA ARG A 12 2.72 14.37 4.40
C ARG A 12 3.02 14.32 5.89
N SER A 13 3.89 15.19 6.42
CA SER A 13 4.16 15.26 7.86
C SER A 13 2.99 15.81 8.69
N LYS A 14 1.89 16.24 8.06
CA LYS A 14 0.76 16.91 8.72
C LYS A 14 -0.52 16.09 8.73
N TYR A 15 -0.51 14.89 8.17
CA TYR A 15 -1.68 14.01 8.11
C TYR A 15 -1.26 12.54 8.13
N ASP A 16 -2.14 11.69 8.64
CA ASP A 16 -1.92 10.23 8.62
C ASP A 16 -2.36 9.61 7.29
N VAL A 17 -3.44 10.14 6.69
CA VAL A 17 -4.05 9.59 5.47
C VAL A 17 -4.44 10.70 4.49
N ALA A 18 -4.20 10.46 3.20
CA ALA A 18 -4.72 11.25 2.09
C ALA A 18 -5.89 10.53 1.41
N LEU A 19 -7.01 11.21 1.20
CA LEU A 19 -8.14 10.71 0.41
C LEU A 19 -8.11 11.38 -0.97
N ALA A 20 -7.86 10.58 -2.01
CA ALA A 20 -7.91 11.03 -3.39
C ALA A 20 -9.26 10.72 -4.04
N MET A 21 -9.64 11.55 -5.01
CA MET A 21 -10.92 11.44 -5.70
C MET A 21 -10.94 10.32 -6.75
N TYR A 22 -9.78 9.97 -7.29
CA TYR A 22 -9.64 8.93 -8.30
C TYR A 22 -8.25 8.29 -8.25
N HIS A 23 -8.13 7.13 -8.91
CA HIS A 23 -6.99 6.23 -8.84
C HIS A 23 -5.64 6.90 -9.09
N ASP A 24 -5.44 7.49 -10.27
CA ASP A 24 -4.14 8.03 -10.67
C ASP A 24 -3.75 9.29 -9.89
N GLN A 25 -4.69 9.96 -9.24
CA GLN A 25 -4.40 11.10 -8.37
C GLN A 25 -3.57 10.68 -7.13
N ALA A 26 -3.73 9.43 -6.66
CA ALA A 26 -2.97 8.90 -5.53
C ALA A 26 -1.92 7.86 -5.95
N LEU A 27 -2.23 6.95 -6.87
CA LEU A 27 -1.33 5.84 -7.14
C LEU A 27 -0.06 6.26 -7.86
N ILE A 28 -0.11 7.27 -8.75
CA ILE A 28 1.10 7.82 -9.37
C ILE A 28 2.08 8.34 -8.30
N PRO A 29 1.69 9.27 -7.40
CA PRO A 29 2.62 9.77 -6.39
C PRO A 29 3.02 8.71 -5.35
N ILE A 30 2.13 7.77 -4.98
CA ILE A 30 2.50 6.67 -4.07
C ILE A 30 3.60 5.81 -4.70
N LYS A 31 3.43 5.38 -5.95
CA LYS A 31 4.43 4.58 -6.68
C LYS A 31 5.74 5.32 -6.91
N ALA A 32 5.71 6.65 -7.09
CA ALA A 32 6.92 7.45 -7.21
C ALA A 32 7.68 7.59 -5.88
N LEU A 33 6.99 7.53 -4.75
CA LEU A 33 7.60 7.62 -3.43
C LEU A 33 8.11 6.27 -2.92
N ASP A 34 7.39 5.20 -3.20
CA ASP A 34 7.70 3.86 -2.71
C ASP A 34 7.07 2.79 -3.62
N PHE A 35 7.84 2.35 -4.63
CA PHE A 35 7.33 1.44 -5.64
C PHE A 35 7.25 -0.02 -5.15
N ASP A 36 8.27 -0.44 -4.37
CA ASP A 36 8.57 -1.84 -4.08
C ASP A 36 7.97 -2.33 -2.75
N GLU A 37 7.68 -1.43 -1.81
CA GLU A 37 7.13 -1.79 -0.48
C GLU A 37 5.65 -1.36 -0.28
N GLY A 38 5.01 -0.85 -1.34
CA GLY A 38 3.59 -0.48 -1.32
C GLY A 38 2.66 -1.66 -1.01
N VAL A 39 1.71 -1.46 -0.07
CA VAL A 39 0.71 -2.46 0.31
C VAL A 39 -0.70 -1.94 0.04
N ASN A 40 -1.49 -2.73 -0.69
CA ASN A 40 -2.91 -2.47 -0.88
C ASN A 40 -3.72 -3.05 0.27
N VAL A 41 -4.45 -2.21 1.01
CA VAL A 41 -5.35 -2.61 2.10
C VAL A 41 -6.79 -2.34 1.69
N THR A 42 -7.66 -3.35 1.83
CA THR A 42 -9.09 -3.16 1.57
C THR A 42 -9.83 -2.90 2.87
N LEU A 43 -10.33 -1.68 3.03
CA LEU A 43 -11.12 -1.26 4.19
C LEU A 43 -12.60 -1.58 3.98
N GLY A 44 -13.33 -1.82 5.08
CA GLY A 44 -14.78 -2.06 5.08
C GLY A 44 -15.22 -3.53 4.97
N LEU A 45 -14.29 -4.47 4.82
CA LEU A 45 -14.58 -5.91 4.86
C LEU A 45 -14.68 -6.44 6.31
N PRO A 46 -15.39 -7.56 6.56
CA PRO A 46 -15.46 -8.19 7.88
C PRO A 46 -14.14 -8.88 8.30
N ILE A 47 -13.22 -9.06 7.35
CA ILE A 47 -11.90 -9.68 7.52
C ILE A 47 -10.80 -8.69 7.16
N ILE A 48 -9.60 -8.92 7.69
CA ILE A 48 -8.40 -8.19 7.25
C ILE A 48 -7.99 -8.72 5.88
N ARG A 49 -7.83 -7.82 4.91
CA ARG A 49 -7.36 -8.16 3.56
C ARG A 49 -6.30 -7.15 3.11
N THR A 50 -5.10 -7.66 2.89
CA THR A 50 -3.98 -6.95 2.25
C THR A 50 -3.63 -7.63 0.92
N SER A 51 -2.90 -6.94 0.04
CA SER A 51 -2.33 -7.51 -1.18
C SER A 51 -1.07 -6.75 -1.61
N PRO A 52 -0.15 -7.40 -2.35
CA PRO A 52 0.96 -6.68 -2.99
C PRO A 52 0.43 -5.61 -3.96
N ASP A 53 1.25 -4.60 -4.23
CA ASP A 53 0.91 -3.48 -5.12
C ASP A 53 1.51 -3.60 -6.53
N HIS A 54 1.88 -4.81 -6.95
CA HIS A 54 2.36 -5.09 -8.30
C HIS A 54 1.36 -5.93 -9.11
N GLY A 55 1.55 -5.95 -10.43
CA GLY A 55 0.80 -6.81 -11.35
C GLY A 55 1.29 -8.26 -11.36
N THR A 56 0.90 -9.02 -12.37
CA THR A 56 1.19 -10.46 -12.46
C THR A 56 2.62 -10.80 -12.89
N ALA A 57 3.34 -9.84 -13.50
CA ALA A 57 4.72 -10.01 -13.98
C ALA A 57 4.94 -11.31 -14.79
N PHE A 58 4.06 -11.58 -15.77
CA PHE A 58 4.07 -12.83 -16.54
C PHE A 58 5.38 -13.09 -17.29
N ASP A 59 6.07 -12.04 -17.69
CA ASP A 59 7.36 -12.09 -18.35
C ASP A 59 8.47 -12.69 -17.47
N ILE A 60 8.31 -12.69 -16.14
CA ILE A 60 9.28 -13.27 -15.19
C ILE A 60 8.78 -14.51 -14.45
N ALA A 61 7.56 -14.96 -14.74
CA ALA A 61 6.98 -16.14 -14.11
C ALA A 61 7.86 -17.39 -14.32
N GLY A 62 8.17 -18.10 -13.24
CA GLY A 62 9.02 -19.31 -13.27
C GLY A 62 10.52 -19.07 -13.45
N LYS A 63 10.98 -17.81 -13.57
CA LYS A 63 12.41 -17.49 -13.75
C LYS A 63 13.19 -17.34 -12.44
N GLY A 64 12.52 -17.28 -11.30
CA GLY A 64 13.16 -17.11 -9.99
C GLY A 64 13.78 -15.73 -9.74
N ILE A 65 13.34 -14.70 -10.48
CA ILE A 65 13.87 -13.33 -10.40
C ILE A 65 12.84 -12.30 -9.88
N ALA A 66 11.70 -12.76 -9.38
CA ALA A 66 10.69 -11.85 -8.80
C ALA A 66 11.19 -11.30 -7.46
N ASP A 67 11.00 -10.00 -7.24
CA ASP A 67 11.23 -9.39 -5.94
C ASP A 67 10.05 -9.69 -5.00
N PRO A 68 10.27 -10.35 -3.84
CA PRO A 68 9.20 -10.68 -2.91
C PRO A 68 8.81 -9.54 -1.95
N GLY A 69 9.46 -8.37 -1.99
CA GLY A 69 9.31 -7.24 -1.05
C GLY A 69 7.86 -6.88 -0.75
N ALA A 70 7.10 -6.42 -1.74
CA ALA A 70 5.69 -6.05 -1.59
C ALA A 70 4.80 -7.17 -1.02
N MET A 71 5.08 -8.44 -1.36
CA MET A 71 4.33 -9.57 -0.81
C MET A 71 4.65 -9.76 0.68
N ILE A 72 5.93 -9.69 1.05
CA ILE A 72 6.36 -9.77 2.46
C ILE A 72 5.78 -8.60 3.26
N ALA A 73 5.81 -7.38 2.70
CA ALA A 73 5.20 -6.20 3.31
C ALA A 73 3.70 -6.38 3.54
N ALA A 74 2.97 -6.91 2.55
CA ALA A 74 1.53 -7.17 2.66
C ALA A 74 1.20 -8.18 3.77
N LEU A 75 2.00 -9.25 3.91
CA LEU A 75 1.85 -10.24 4.97
C LEU A 75 2.14 -9.66 6.35
N ARG A 76 3.23 -8.89 6.48
CA ARG A 76 3.59 -8.20 7.75
C ARG A 76 2.48 -7.25 8.18
N MET A 77 1.97 -6.44 7.26
CA MET A 77 0.89 -5.50 7.54
C MET A 77 -0.39 -6.22 8.01
N ALA A 78 -0.76 -7.33 7.38
CA ALA A 78 -1.91 -8.13 7.83
C ALA A 78 -1.71 -8.64 9.27
N GLY A 79 -0.50 -9.12 9.61
CA GLY A 79 -0.16 -9.55 10.96
C GLY A 79 -0.25 -8.43 12.00
N GLU A 80 0.25 -7.23 11.67
CA GLU A 80 0.13 -6.06 12.55
C GLU A 80 -1.33 -5.64 12.77
N MET A 81 -2.14 -5.61 11.70
CA MET A 81 -3.56 -5.29 11.79
C MET A 81 -4.30 -6.31 12.66
N ALA A 82 -3.97 -7.60 12.53
CA ALA A 82 -4.56 -8.67 13.33
C ALA A 82 -4.21 -8.51 14.81
N ALA A 83 -2.93 -8.28 15.13
CA ALA A 83 -2.48 -8.05 16.50
C ALA A 83 -3.17 -6.82 17.14
N ARG A 84 -3.29 -5.71 16.38
CA ARG A 84 -3.97 -4.50 16.86
C ARG A 84 -5.48 -4.69 17.05
N ARG A 85 -6.14 -5.53 16.25
CA ARG A 85 -7.56 -5.87 16.41
C ARG A 85 -7.78 -6.73 17.66
N ALA A 86 -6.96 -7.77 17.86
CA ALA A 86 -7.04 -8.65 19.02
C ALA A 86 -6.77 -7.93 20.36
N ALA A 87 -5.92 -6.90 20.37
CA ALA A 87 -5.64 -6.11 21.56
C ALA A 87 -6.75 -5.09 21.93
N ARG A 88 -7.74 -4.89 21.06
CA ARG A 88 -8.88 -3.97 21.29
C ARG A 88 -10.13 -4.66 21.82
N ASP A 89 -10.18 -5.98 21.71
CA ASP A 89 -11.23 -6.86 22.24
C ASP A 89 -10.86 -7.32 23.65
#